data_AF-A0A399NUT1-F1
#
_entry.id   AF-A0A399NUT1-F1
#
_cell.length_a   1.000
_cell.length_b   1.000
_cell.length_c   1.000
_cell.angle_alpha   90.00
_cell.angle_beta   90.00
_cell.angle_gamma   90.00
#
_symmetry.space_group_name_H-M   'P 1'
#
loop_
_entity.id
_entity.type
_entity.pdbx_description
1 polymer ?
#
loop_
_entity_poly.entity_id
_entity_poly.type
_entity_poly.pdbx_seq_one_letter_code
_entity_poly.pdbx_strand_id
1 'polypeptide(L)'
;MFTSLFCVPCQATRRVLAEVQRLLPWLPVEELDVAAHPDLAEAERIRSTPTILVRVGDRQVLRAEGVPTAPQVLQAVVRAMDGTAPAAPSVAPERPDPA
;
A
#
# COMPACT_ATOMS: atom_id res chain seq x y z
N MET A 1 2.48 -5.67 1.55
CA MET A 1 2.06 -4.55 2.42
C MET A 1 2.74 -4.70 3.77
N PHE A 2 3.28 -3.62 4.30
CA PHE A 2 3.83 -3.59 5.65
C PHE A 2 2.73 -3.35 6.67
N THR A 3 2.76 -4.11 7.76
CA THR A 3 1.74 -4.08 8.82
C THR A 3 2.39 -3.99 10.18
N SER A 4 1.61 -3.64 11.19
CA SER A 4 1.99 -3.77 12.59
C SER A 4 0.92 -4.51 13.37
N LEU A 5 1.31 -5.13 14.48
CA LEU A 5 0.40 -5.78 15.42
C LEU A 5 -0.62 -4.76 15.97
N PHE A 6 -1.86 -5.21 16.15
CA PHE A 6 -2.97 -4.40 16.68
C PHE A 6 -3.32 -3.14 15.85
N CYS A 7 -2.87 -3.06 14.60
CA CYS A 7 -3.16 -1.96 13.69
C CYS A 7 -4.55 -2.08 13.05
N VAL A 8 -5.51 -1.28 13.53
CA VAL A 8 -6.88 -1.21 12.96
C VAL A 8 -6.88 -0.81 11.48
N PRO A 9 -6.14 0.23 11.03
CA PRO A 9 -6.06 0.56 9.61
C PRO A 9 -5.49 -0.59 8.74
N CYS A 10 -4.58 -1.39 9.29
CA CYS A 10 -4.04 -2.56 8.60
C CYS A 10 -5.12 -3.62 8.40
N GLN A 11 -5.99 -3.87 9.38
CA GLN A 11 -7.13 -4.78 9.21
C GLN A 11 -8.12 -4.28 8.12
N ALA A 12 -8.39 -2.98 8.07
CA ALA A 12 -9.21 -2.40 7.01
C ALA A 12 -8.59 -2.62 5.62
N THR A 13 -7.27 -2.44 5.51
CA THR A 13 -6.52 -2.68 4.28
C THR A 13 -6.57 -4.14 3.84
N ARG A 14 -6.47 -5.11 4.78
CA ARG A 14 -6.62 -6.54 4.47
C ARG A 14 -7.96 -6.85 3.81
N ARG A 15 -9.06 -6.25 4.30
CA ARG A 15 -10.39 -6.45 3.72
C ARG A 15 -10.46 -5.94 2.29
N VAL A 16 -9.88 -4.78 2.03
CA VAL A 16 -9.79 -4.19 0.69
C VAL A 16 -8.96 -5.07 -0.24
N LEU A 17 -7.79 -5.53 0.20
CA LEU A 17 -6.93 -6.41 -0.60
C LEU A 17 -7.58 -7.77 -0.87
N ALA A 18 -8.33 -8.31 0.08
CA ALA A 18 -9.11 -9.54 -0.12
C ALA A 18 -10.24 -9.35 -1.16
N GLU A 19 -10.88 -8.19 -1.21
CA GLU A 19 -11.83 -7.86 -2.28
C GLU A 19 -11.14 -7.78 -3.65
N VAL A 20 -9.97 -7.15 -3.72
CA VAL A 20 -9.19 -7.07 -4.97
C VAL A 20 -8.74 -8.47 -5.42
N GLN A 21 -8.29 -9.33 -4.51
CA GLN A 21 -7.90 -10.71 -4.86
C GLN A 21 -9.06 -11.56 -5.37
N ARG A 22 -10.31 -11.27 -4.97
CA ARG A 22 -11.48 -11.93 -5.58
C ARG A 22 -11.66 -11.56 -7.05
N LEU A 23 -11.29 -10.33 -7.44
CA LEU A 23 -11.36 -9.85 -8.82
C LEU A 23 -10.12 -10.23 -9.63
N LEU A 24 -8.95 -10.26 -8.99
CA LEU A 24 -7.65 -10.56 -9.58
C LEU A 24 -6.95 -11.70 -8.82
N PRO A 25 -7.37 -12.97 -9.00
CA PRO A 25 -6.83 -14.09 -8.24
C PRO A 25 -5.34 -14.36 -8.48
N TRP A 26 -4.81 -13.86 -9.59
CA TRP A 26 -3.40 -13.99 -9.96
C TRP A 26 -2.50 -12.92 -9.30
N LEU A 27 -3.08 -11.92 -8.62
CA LEU A 27 -2.31 -10.82 -8.02
C LEU A 27 -1.74 -11.24 -6.66
N PRO A 28 -0.42 -11.48 -6.53
CA PRO A 28 0.17 -11.81 -5.25
C PRO A 28 0.11 -10.60 -4.32
N VAL A 29 -0.28 -10.85 -3.08
CA VAL A 29 -0.20 -9.87 -1.99
C VAL A 29 0.54 -10.55 -0.85
N GLU A 30 1.71 -10.01 -0.52
CA GLU A 30 2.48 -10.43 0.64
C GLU A 30 2.22 -9.47 1.79
N GLU A 31 2.11 -9.99 3.01
CA GLU A 31 2.04 -9.19 4.24
C GLU A 31 3.33 -9.33 5.03
N LEU A 32 3.90 -8.20 5.43
CA LEU A 32 5.17 -8.13 6.17
C LEU A 32 4.94 -7.35 7.46
N ASP A 33 4.97 -8.03 8.60
CA ASP A 33 4.93 -7.36 9.89
C ASP A 33 6.27 -6.65 10.15
N VAL A 34 6.21 -5.35 10.47
CA VAL A 34 7.40 -4.51 10.70
C VAL A 34 8.22 -4.92 11.92
N ALA A 35 7.60 -5.53 12.94
CA ALA A 35 8.31 -6.05 14.11
C ALA A 35 8.97 -7.40 13.81
N ALA A 36 8.39 -8.19 12.91
CA ALA A 36 8.98 -9.46 12.45
C ALA A 36 10.09 -9.26 11.39
N HIS A 37 10.05 -8.16 10.63
CA HIS A 37 11.01 -7.84 9.56
C HIS A 37 11.58 -6.42 9.68
N PRO A 38 12.27 -6.09 10.79
CA PRO A 38 12.71 -4.72 11.07
C PRO A 38 13.72 -4.20 10.03
N ASP A 39 14.70 -5.00 9.63
CA ASP A 39 15.74 -4.61 8.67
C ASP A 39 15.13 -4.28 7.30
N LEU A 40 14.15 -5.08 6.87
CA LEU A 40 13.45 -4.86 5.61
C LEU A 40 12.55 -3.61 5.69
N ALA A 41 11.86 -3.40 6.81
CA ALA A 41 11.06 -2.19 7.03
C ALA A 41 11.93 -0.92 7.01
N GLU A 42 13.14 -0.99 7.58
CA GLU A 42 14.11 0.11 7.54
C GLU A 42 14.64 0.35 6.12
N ALA A 43 15.07 -0.70 5.42
CA ALA A 43 15.56 -0.62 4.04
C ALA A 43 14.51 0.01 3.10
N GLU A 44 13.24 -0.35 3.30
CA GLU A 44 12.10 0.18 2.57
C GLU A 44 11.57 1.51 3.14
N ARG A 45 12.23 2.10 4.15
CA ARG A 45 11.86 3.38 4.77
C ARG A 45 10.38 3.43 5.16
N ILE A 46 9.89 2.39 5.82
CA ILE A 46 8.51 2.32 6.29
C ILE A 46 8.37 3.20 7.54
N ARG A 47 7.63 4.31 7.41
CA ARG A 47 7.43 5.30 8.48
C ARG A 47 6.07 5.18 9.17
N SER A 48 5.12 4.55 8.49
CA SER A 48 3.74 4.38 8.94
C SER A 48 3.22 3.03 8.47
N THR A 49 2.24 2.47 9.20
CA THR A 49 1.52 1.27 8.79
C THR A 49 0.02 1.56 8.70
N PRO A 50 -0.69 1.06 7.69
CA PRO A 50 -0.20 0.23 6.60
C PRO A 50 0.56 1.04 5.54
N THR A 51 1.62 0.45 4.99
CA THR A 51 2.29 0.94 3.78
C THR A 51 2.25 -0.15 2.71
N ILE A 52 1.74 0.18 1.53
CA ILE A 52 1.67 -0.72 0.38
C ILE A 52 2.75 -0.34 -0.61
N LEU A 53 3.58 -1.32 -0.96
CA LEU A 53 4.53 -1.22 -2.06
C LEU A 53 4.03 -2.10 -3.19
N VAL A 54 3.94 -1.54 -4.39
CA VAL A 54 3.64 -2.29 -5.62
C VAL A 54 4.96 -2.48 -6.37
N ARG A 55 5.24 -3.70 -6.80
CA ARG A 55 6.48 -4.05 -7.49
C ARG A 55 6.22 -4.76 -8.81
N VAL A 56 7.14 -4.58 -9.75
CA VAL A 56 7.25 -5.35 -10.99
C VAL A 56 8.68 -5.88 -11.06
N GLY A 57 8.85 -7.18 -10.78
CA GLY A 57 10.16 -7.73 -10.42
C GLY A 57 10.69 -7.04 -9.15
N ASP A 58 11.97 -6.66 -9.16
CA ASP A 58 12.59 -5.98 -8.01
C ASP A 58 12.26 -4.48 -7.94
N ARG A 59 11.65 -3.92 -9.00
CA ARG A 59 11.38 -2.49 -9.12
C ARG A 59 10.11 -2.10 -8.38
N GLN A 60 10.22 -1.21 -7.39
CA GLN A 60 9.07 -0.52 -6.82
C GLN A 60 8.47 0.45 -7.86
N VAL A 61 7.19 0.27 -8.21
CA VAL A 61 6.48 1.12 -9.18
C VAL A 61 5.51 2.09 -8.52
N LEU A 62 5.02 1.76 -7.33
CA LEU A 62 4.11 2.61 -6.57
C LEU A 62 4.29 2.38 -5.07
N ARG A 63 4.12 3.46 -4.29
CA ARG A 63 3.96 3.45 -2.85
C ARG A 63 2.66 4.14 -2.47
N ALA A 64 1.92 3.55 -1.54
CA ALA A 64 0.77 4.16 -0.90
C ALA A 64 0.86 3.97 0.62
N GLU A 65 0.53 5.01 1.37
CA GLU A 65 0.44 4.98 2.83
C GLU A 65 -1.02 5.14 3.26
N GLY A 66 -1.43 4.43 4.31
CA GLY A 66 -2.81 4.42 4.78
C GLY A 66 -3.70 3.39 4.09
N VAL A 67 -5.01 3.48 4.37
CA VAL A 67 -6.00 2.49 3.89
C VAL A 67 -6.48 2.89 2.49
N PRO A 68 -6.19 2.10 1.45
CA PRO A 68 -6.70 2.38 0.11
C PRO A 68 -8.16 1.94 -0.03
N THR A 69 -8.81 2.39 -1.09
CA THR A 69 -10.06 1.78 -1.61
C THR A 69 -9.74 0.70 -2.63
N ALA A 70 -10.65 -0.25 -2.86
CA ALA A 70 -10.45 -1.29 -3.89
C ALA A 70 -10.22 -0.69 -5.30
N PRO A 71 -10.95 0.36 -5.75
CA PRO A 71 -10.66 1.02 -7.02
C PRO A 71 -9.25 1.62 -7.10
N GLN A 72 -8.72 2.20 -6.01
CA GLN A 72 -7.35 2.73 -5.99
C GLN A 72 -6.32 1.62 -6.20
N VAL A 73 -6.51 0.46 -5.57
CA VAL A 73 -5.62 -0.70 -5.75
C VAL A 73 -5.70 -1.22 -7.19
N LEU A 74 -6.91 -1.38 -7.74
CA LEU A 74 -7.08 -1.83 -9.13
C LEU A 74 -6.41 -0.87 -10.13
N GLN A 75 -6.56 0.44 -9.95
CA GLN A 75 -5.88 1.44 -10.78
C GLN A 75 -4.35 1.36 -10.63
N ALA A 76 -3.83 1.11 -9.43
CA ALA A 76 -2.40 0.93 -9.21
C ALA A 76 -1.85 -0.30 -9.95
N VAL A 77 -2.62 -1.40 -9.99
CA VAL A 77 -2.27 -2.62 -10.75
C VAL A 77 -2.22 -2.33 -12.24
N VAL A 78 -3.25 -1.66 -12.80
CA VAL A 78 -3.26 -1.28 -14.22
C VAL A 78 -2.04 -0.42 -14.57
N ARG A 79 -1.76 0.61 -13.78
CA ARG A 79 -0.58 1.47 -13.98
C ARG A 79 0.74 0.70 -13.93
N ALA A 80 0.85 -0.29 -13.03
CA ALA A 80 2.03 -1.13 -12.92
C ALA A 80 2.24 -2.00 -14.17
N MET A 81 1.16 -2.51 -14.76
CA MET A 81 1.18 -3.30 -16.00
C MET A 81 1.48 -2.45 -17.24
N ASP A 82 0.94 -1.23 -17.29
CA ASP A 82 1.10 -0.32 -18.44
C ASP A 82 2.47 0.37 -18.50
N GLY A 83 3.39 0.04 -17.58
CA GLY A 83 4.74 0.62 -17.52
C GLY A 83 4.78 2.13 -17.21
N THR A 84 3.63 2.75 -16.98
CA THR A 84 3.51 4.19 -16.72
C THR A 84 3.64 4.43 -15.22
N ALA A 85 4.83 4.84 -14.78
CA ALA A 85 5.05 5.29 -13.41
C ALA A 85 4.28 6.61 -13.15
N PRO A 86 3.39 6.69 -12.15
CA PRO A 86 2.81 7.98 -11.76
C PRO A 86 3.80 8.80 -10.93
N ALA A 87 3.78 10.13 -11.14
CA ALA A 87 4.33 11.09 -10.17
C ALA A 87 3.68 10.87 -8.79
N ALA A 88 4.48 11.00 -7.74
CA ALA A 88 4.08 10.77 -6.35
C ALA A 88 2.74 11.44 -6.01
N PRO A 89 1.87 10.81 -5.18
CA PRO A 89 0.68 11.49 -4.69
C PRO A 89 1.11 12.71 -3.85
N SER A 90 0.81 13.91 -4.35
CA SER A 90 0.82 15.11 -3.52
C SER A 90 -0.24 14.93 -2.45
N VAL A 91 0.20 14.97 -1.20
CA VAL A 91 -0.65 15.10 -0.02
C VAL A 91 -1.63 16.25 -0.25
N ALA A 92 -2.93 16.01 -0.08
CA ALA A 92 -3.93 17.07 -0.07
C ALA A 92 -3.69 17.97 1.16
N PRO A 93 -3.83 19.29 1.07
CA PRO A 93 -3.67 20.16 2.23
C PRO A 93 -4.72 19.83 3.29
N GLU A 94 -4.23 19.57 4.50
CA GLU A 94 -5.01 19.52 5.74
C GLU A 94 -5.94 20.75 5.80
N ARG A 95 -7.25 20.55 5.93
CA ARG A 95 -8.16 21.69 6.17
C ARG A 95 -7.85 22.26 7.56
N PRO A 96 -7.64 23.57 7.72
CA PRO A 96 -7.45 24.14 9.04
C PRO A 96 -8.70 23.99 9.90
N ASP A 97 -8.45 23.61 11.15
CA ASP A 97 -9.41 23.52 12.26
C ASP A 97 -10.00 24.92 12.55
N PRO A 98 -11.33 25.09 12.64
CA PRO A 98 -11.91 26.38 12.99
C PRO A 98 -11.71 26.68 14.48
N ALA A 99 -10.96 27.75 14.78
CA ALA A 99 -11.01 28.45 16.06
C ALA A 99 -12.21 29.42 16.10
#